data_AF-A0A925IRB0-F1
#
_entry.id   AF-A0A925IRB0-F1
#
_cell.length_a   1.000
_cell.length_b   1.000
_cell.length_c   1.000
_cell.angle_alpha   90.00
_cell.angle_beta   90.00
_cell.angle_gamma   90.00
#
_symmetry.space_group_name_H-M   'P 1'
#
loop_
_entity.id
_entity.type
_entity.pdbx_description
1 polymer ?
#
loop_
_entity_poly.entity_id
_entity_poly.type
_entity_poly.pdbx_seq_one_letter_code
_entity_poly.pdbx_strand_id
1 'polypeptide(L)'
;MNQYESLLKYVKENGVRKTDRTGVGTLTIFGYQLRFNLQEGFPLITTKKLHLKSIIHELLWFLKGDRNTKYLNENNVTIWDEWVDANGDLGPVYGYQWRNWPKPNGEHIDQISQIVSMIKKNPDSRRILVSAWNVADIENMKLPP
;
A
#
# COMPACT_ATOMS: atom_id res chain seq x y z
N MET A 1 -13.86 17.96 -3.95
CA MET A 1 -13.57 16.76 -3.14
C MET A 1 -13.13 17.20 -1.75
N ASN A 2 -13.83 16.79 -0.69
CA ASN A 2 -13.51 17.10 0.72
C ASN A 2 -13.59 15.86 1.63
N GLN A 3 -13.64 14.67 1.03
CA GLN A 3 -13.89 13.41 1.74
C GLN A 3 -12.78 13.11 2.75
N TYR A 4 -11.52 13.39 2.38
CA TYR A 4 -10.35 13.23 3.25
C TYR A 4 -10.38 14.18 4.45
N GLU A 5 -10.63 15.48 4.22
CA GLU A 5 -10.73 16.49 5.28
C GLU A 5 -11.91 16.20 6.23
N SER A 6 -13.01 15.70 5.69
CA SER A 6 -14.19 15.30 6.48
C SER A 6 -13.85 14.13 7.41
N LEU A 7 -13.09 13.14 6.93
CA LEU A 7 -12.59 12.05 7.76
C LEU A 7 -11.64 12.56 8.86
N LEU A 8 -10.69 13.43 8.52
CA LEU A 8 -9.77 14.00 9.52
C LEU A 8 -10.54 14.76 10.63
N LYS A 9 -11.52 15.57 10.24
CA LYS A 9 -12.39 16.27 11.19
C LYS A 9 -13.16 15.28 12.07
N TYR A 10 -13.75 14.25 11.47
CA TYR A 10 -14.51 13.23 12.20
C TYR A 10 -13.65 12.48 13.23
N VAL A 11 -12.43 12.06 12.86
CA VAL A 11 -11.48 11.41 13.78
C VAL A 11 -11.10 12.33 14.92
N LYS A 12 -10.88 13.63 14.64
CA LYS A 12 -10.53 14.61 15.66
C LYS A 12 -11.66 14.84 16.66
N GLU A 13 -12.90 14.88 16.20
CA GLU A 13 -14.08 15.19 17.02
C GLU A 13 -14.62 13.97 17.77
N ASN A 14 -14.52 12.77 17.19
CA ASN A 14 -15.19 11.56 17.70
C ASN A 14 -14.21 10.40 18.03
N GLY A 15 -12.92 10.57 17.77
CA GLY A 15 -11.93 9.53 17.97
C GLY A 15 -11.70 9.20 19.45
N VAL A 16 -11.53 7.92 19.75
CA VAL A 16 -11.16 7.45 21.09
C VAL A 16 -9.64 7.47 21.22
N ARG A 17 -9.14 7.99 22.35
CA ARG A 17 -7.70 7.99 22.64
C ARG A 17 -7.20 6.56 22.85
N LYS A 18 -6.16 6.16 22.13
CA LYS A 18 -5.46 4.88 22.28
C LYS A 18 -3.96 5.09 22.38
N THR A 19 -3.28 4.19 23.07
CA THR A 19 -1.82 4.07 23.02
C THR A 19 -1.42 3.24 21.81
N ASP A 20 -0.25 3.49 21.25
CA ASP A 20 0.30 2.78 20.09
C ASP A 20 1.71 2.26 20.36
N ARG A 21 2.26 1.44 19.45
CA ARG A 21 3.59 0.83 19.60
C ARG A 21 4.73 1.84 19.70
N THR A 22 4.53 3.06 19.23
CA THR A 22 5.54 4.13 19.25
C THR A 22 5.52 4.95 20.54
N GLY A 23 4.47 4.80 21.36
CA GLY A 23 4.32 5.53 22.62
C GLY A 23 3.80 6.97 22.47
N VAL A 24 3.47 7.41 21.25
CA VAL A 24 2.96 8.76 20.97
C VAL A 24 1.48 8.89 21.34
N GLY A 25 0.71 7.83 21.09
CA GLY A 25 -0.73 7.81 21.27
C GLY A 25 -1.51 8.44 20.10
N THR A 26 -2.75 7.99 19.91
CA THR A 26 -3.57 8.32 18.74
C THR A 26 -5.02 8.64 19.13
N LEU A 27 -5.72 9.39 18.28
CA LEU A 27 -7.19 9.42 18.24
C LEU A 27 -7.64 8.44 17.15
N THR A 28 -8.46 7.46 17.53
CA THR A 28 -8.79 6.32 16.68
C THR A 28 -10.30 6.16 16.50
N ILE A 29 -10.70 5.85 15.27
CA ILE A 29 -12.01 5.26 14.93
C ILE A 29 -11.77 3.87 14.31
N PHE A 30 -12.80 3.04 14.22
CA PHE A 30 -12.72 1.74 13.53
C PHE A 30 -13.83 1.61 12.50
N GLY A 31 -13.45 1.38 11.24
CA GLY A 31 -14.36 1.34 10.11
C GLY A 31 -14.73 2.73 9.59
N TYR A 32 -14.30 3.05 8.37
CA TYR A 32 -14.72 4.25 7.64
C TYR A 32 -14.60 3.98 6.15
N GLN A 33 -15.40 4.65 5.32
CA GLN A 33 -15.38 4.48 3.88
C GLN A 33 -15.30 5.82 3.17
N LEU A 34 -14.38 5.92 2.21
CA LEU A 34 -14.27 7.04 1.28
C LEU A 34 -14.60 6.55 -0.14
N ARG A 35 -15.20 7.42 -0.94
CA ARG A 35 -15.43 7.18 -2.37
C ARG A 35 -14.99 8.42 -3.15
N PHE A 36 -14.27 8.21 -4.24
CA PHE A 36 -13.79 9.26 -5.14
C PHE A 36 -14.21 8.91 -6.57
N ASN A 37 -14.96 9.80 -7.21
CA ASN A 37 -15.29 9.66 -8.62
C ASN A 37 -14.11 10.17 -9.46
N LEU A 38 -13.36 9.25 -10.08
CA LEU A 38 -12.17 9.62 -10.86
C LEU A 38 -12.50 10.39 -12.15
N GLN A 39 -13.77 10.42 -12.59
CA GLN A 39 -14.20 11.27 -13.71
C GLN A 39 -14.25 12.76 -13.32
N GLU A 40 -14.35 13.10 -12.04
CA GLU A 40 -14.35 14.47 -11.53
C GLU A 40 -12.93 15.03 -11.33
N GLY A 41 -11.91 14.18 -11.45
CA GLY A 41 -10.51 14.56 -11.36
C GLY A 41 -9.67 13.57 -10.55
N PHE A 42 -8.37 13.82 -10.50
CA PHE A 42 -7.42 13.03 -9.74
C PHE A 42 -7.51 13.42 -8.24
N PRO A 43 -7.81 12.49 -7.31
CA PRO A 43 -8.07 12.79 -5.90
C PRO A 43 -6.78 13.03 -5.09
N LEU A 44 -5.93 13.93 -5.58
CA LEU A 44 -4.76 14.40 -4.84
C LEU A 44 -5.19 15.47 -3.83
N ILE A 45 -4.77 15.33 -2.58
CA ILE A 45 -5.06 16.33 -1.54
C ILE A 45 -4.45 17.67 -1.95
N THR A 46 -5.27 18.72 -1.94
CA THR A 46 -4.87 20.09 -2.34
C THR A 46 -4.69 21.04 -1.16
N THR A 47 -5.18 20.67 0.03
CA THR A 47 -5.06 21.45 1.27
C THR A 47 -3.65 21.45 1.86
N LYS A 48 -2.75 20.61 1.33
CA LYS A 48 -1.31 20.65 1.58
C LYS A 48 -0.54 20.15 0.36
N LYS A 49 0.71 20.59 0.20
CA LYS A 49 1.59 20.08 -0.87
C LYS A 49 1.97 18.63 -0.59
N LEU A 50 1.87 17.77 -1.60
CA LEU A 50 2.29 16.36 -1.55
C LEU A 50 3.54 16.14 -2.41
N HIS A 51 4.40 15.21 -1.99
CA HIS A 51 5.58 14.81 -2.76
C HIS A 51 5.22 13.72 -3.79
N LEU A 52 4.54 14.13 -4.87
CA LEU A 52 3.98 13.22 -5.89
C LEU A 52 5.03 12.30 -6.53
N LYS A 53 6.28 12.77 -6.65
CA LYS A 53 7.40 11.98 -7.16
C LYS A 53 7.57 10.66 -6.37
N SER A 54 7.52 10.71 -5.04
CA SER A 54 7.64 9.50 -4.22
C SER A 54 6.50 8.53 -4.46
N ILE A 55 5.26 9.03 -4.55
CA ILE A 55 4.05 8.21 -4.77
C ILE A 55 4.15 7.46 -6.10
N ILE A 56 4.59 8.13 -7.16
CA ILE A 56 4.74 7.52 -8.49
C ILE A 56 5.81 6.43 -8.46
N HIS A 57 7.01 6.74 -7.96
CA HIS A 57 8.11 5.77 -7.93
C HIS A 57 7.82 4.58 -7.02
N GLU A 58 7.13 4.78 -5.90
CA GLU A 58 6.69 3.68 -5.03
C GLU A 58 5.73 2.73 -5.77
N LEU A 59 4.73 3.26 -6.48
CA LEU A 59 3.82 2.42 -7.25
C LEU A 59 4.56 1.65 -8.37
N LEU A 60 5.49 2.30 -9.07
CA LEU A 60 6.32 1.64 -10.09
C LEU A 60 7.20 0.54 -9.48
N TRP A 61 7.74 0.77 -8.29
CA TRP A 61 8.54 -0.18 -7.54
C TRP A 61 7.72 -1.40 -7.10
N PHE A 62 6.51 -1.19 -6.55
CA PHE A 62 5.58 -2.29 -6.27
C PHE A 62 5.24 -3.10 -7.52
N LEU A 63 4.95 -2.41 -8.64
CA LEU A 63 4.63 -3.07 -9.90
C LEU A 63 5.83 -3.85 -10.46
N LYS A 64 7.08 -3.49 -10.15
CA LYS A 64 8.26 -4.31 -10.50
C LYS A 64 8.38 -5.59 -9.66
N GLY A 65 7.67 -5.67 -8.54
CA GLY A 65 7.80 -6.77 -7.60
C GLY A 65 9.07 -6.69 -6.75
N ASP A 66 9.67 -5.51 -6.68
CA ASP A 66 10.92 -5.26 -5.97
C ASP A 66 10.65 -5.12 -4.45
N ARG A 67 11.67 -5.43 -3.66
CA ARG A 67 11.67 -5.38 -2.20
C ARG A 67 12.89 -4.65 -1.62
N ASN A 68 13.79 -4.19 -2.48
CA ASN A 68 14.97 -3.44 -2.10
C ASN A 68 14.81 -1.95 -2.43
N THR A 69 15.24 -1.05 -1.55
CA THR A 69 15.07 0.40 -1.73
C THR A 69 16.04 1.02 -2.74
N LYS A 70 17.01 0.28 -3.29
CA LYS A 70 17.98 0.80 -4.26
C LYS A 70 17.32 1.58 -5.40
N TYR A 71 16.28 1.04 -6.04
CA TYR A 71 15.56 1.76 -7.10
C TYR A 71 14.93 3.07 -6.59
N LEU A 72 14.38 3.06 -5.37
CA LEU A 72 13.79 4.25 -4.77
C LEU A 72 14.88 5.30 -4.48
N ASN A 73 15.98 4.90 -3.87
CA ASN A 73 17.09 5.79 -3.54
C ASN A 73 17.76 6.37 -4.81
N GLU A 74 17.96 5.58 -5.86
CA GLU A 74 18.43 6.04 -7.18
C GLU A 74 17.49 7.10 -7.80
N ASN A 75 16.21 7.09 -7.43
CA ASN A 75 15.22 8.08 -7.84
C ASN A 75 14.98 9.18 -6.79
N ASN A 76 15.84 9.32 -5.78
CA ASN A 76 15.72 10.27 -4.68
C ASN A 76 14.40 10.12 -3.89
N VAL A 77 14.01 8.89 -3.61
CA VAL A 77 12.85 8.54 -2.78
C VAL A 77 13.34 7.73 -1.57
N THR A 78 13.04 8.22 -0.37
CA THR A 78 13.61 7.72 0.90
C THR A 78 12.54 7.28 1.91
N ILE A 79 11.28 7.17 1.48
CA ILE A 79 10.12 6.93 2.36
C ILE A 79 10.14 5.56 3.07
N TRP A 80 11.00 4.64 2.62
CA TRP A 80 11.17 3.30 3.17
C TRP A 80 12.49 3.10 3.94
N ASP A 81 13.37 4.10 3.98
CA ASP A 81 14.74 3.97 4.52
C ASP A 81 14.78 3.60 6.00
N GLU A 82 13.73 3.94 6.77
CA GLU A 82 13.64 3.63 8.20
C GLU A 82 13.32 2.15 8.50
N TRP A 83 12.89 1.38 7.49
CA TRP A 83 12.35 0.03 7.69
C TRP A 83 13.20 -1.08 7.06
N VAL A 84 14.21 -0.73 6.27
CA VAL A 84 15.07 -1.70 5.59
C VAL A 84 16.06 -2.38 6.53
N ASP A 85 16.54 -3.56 6.14
CA ASP A 85 17.74 -4.14 6.74
C ASP A 85 19.03 -3.47 6.26
N ALA A 86 20.19 -3.97 6.72
CA ALA A 86 21.50 -3.43 6.36
C ALA A 86 21.83 -3.51 4.85
N ASN A 87 21.10 -4.31 4.08
CA ASN A 87 21.25 -4.46 2.64
C ASN A 87 20.20 -3.65 1.84
N GLY A 88 19.31 -2.93 2.52
CA GLY A 88 18.22 -2.18 1.89
C GLY A 88 16.98 -3.02 1.58
N ASP A 89 16.84 -4.23 2.13
CA ASP A 89 15.72 -5.15 1.86
C ASP A 89 14.60 -5.02 2.92
N LEU A 90 13.35 -5.08 2.48
CA LEU A 90 12.13 -4.98 3.30
C LEU A 90 11.48 -6.34 3.62
N GLY A 91 12.03 -7.42 3.07
CA GLY A 91 11.39 -8.73 3.08
C GLY A 91 10.26 -8.83 2.04
N PRO A 92 9.39 -9.85 2.13
CA PRO A 92 8.37 -10.14 1.13
C PRO A 92 7.13 -9.22 1.25
N VAL A 93 7.32 -7.90 1.21
CA VAL A 93 6.25 -6.89 1.31
C VAL A 93 5.49 -6.72 -0.02
N TYR A 94 4.52 -5.79 -0.05
CA TYR A 94 3.60 -5.45 -1.16
C TYR A 94 4.01 -5.94 -2.56
N GLY A 95 5.08 -5.38 -3.15
CA GLY A 95 5.50 -5.70 -4.52
C GLY A 95 5.78 -7.19 -4.71
N TYR A 96 6.50 -7.80 -3.77
CA TYR A 96 6.77 -9.24 -3.79
C TYR A 96 5.46 -10.04 -3.74
N GLN A 97 4.53 -9.72 -2.85
CA GLN A 97 3.23 -10.42 -2.79
C GLN A 97 2.39 -10.19 -4.06
N TRP A 98 2.44 -9.00 -4.67
CA TRP A 98 1.68 -8.67 -5.87
C TRP A 98 2.16 -9.41 -7.12
N ARG A 99 3.47 -9.59 -7.28
CA ARG A 99 4.08 -10.15 -8.49
C ARG A 99 4.62 -11.57 -8.33
N ASN A 100 4.94 -11.96 -7.10
CA ASN A 100 5.65 -13.19 -6.74
C ASN A 100 5.05 -13.84 -5.48
N TRP A 101 3.73 -13.94 -5.34
CA TRP A 101 3.13 -14.62 -4.19
C TRP A 101 3.56 -16.10 -4.16
N PRO A 102 4.23 -16.59 -3.10
CA PRO A 102 4.77 -17.94 -3.07
C PRO A 102 3.67 -18.99 -2.87
N LYS A 103 3.75 -20.09 -3.61
CA LYS A 103 2.92 -21.28 -3.40
C LYS A 103 3.69 -22.34 -2.62
N PRO A 104 3.00 -23.25 -1.90
CA PRO A 104 3.65 -24.36 -1.20
C PRO A 104 4.50 -25.29 -2.09
N ASN A 105 4.22 -25.34 -3.39
CA ASN A 105 4.96 -26.15 -4.36
C ASN A 105 6.19 -25.44 -4.96
N GLY A 106 6.54 -24.23 -4.49
CA GLY A 106 7.68 -23.45 -4.97
C GLY A 106 7.40 -22.59 -6.21
N GLU A 107 6.21 -22.70 -6.81
CA GLU A 107 5.78 -21.75 -7.85
C GLU A 107 5.38 -20.40 -7.25
N HIS A 108 5.19 -19.41 -8.12
CA HIS A 108 4.73 -18.09 -7.73
C HIS A 108 3.45 -17.68 -8.47
N ILE A 109 2.65 -16.82 -7.85
CA ILE A 109 1.46 -16.22 -8.45
C ILE A 109 1.72 -14.73 -8.71
N ASP A 110 1.63 -14.32 -9.98
CA ASP A 110 1.58 -12.92 -10.38
C ASP A 110 0.13 -12.43 -10.38
N GLN A 111 -0.32 -11.88 -9.25
CA GLN A 111 -1.69 -11.43 -9.05
C GLN A 111 -2.04 -10.25 -9.97
N ILE A 112 -1.08 -9.35 -10.25
CA ILE A 112 -1.30 -8.20 -11.14
C ILE A 112 -1.60 -8.65 -12.57
N SER A 113 -0.78 -9.55 -13.10
CA SER A 113 -1.02 -10.10 -14.45
C SER A 113 -2.36 -10.84 -14.54
N GLN A 114 -2.73 -11.57 -13.47
CA GLN A 114 -4.02 -12.27 -13.39
C GLN A 114 -5.20 -11.29 -13.41
N ILE A 115 -5.21 -10.25 -12.57
CA ILE A 115 -6.34 -9.30 -12.54
C ILE A 115 -6.45 -8.52 -13.85
N VAL A 116 -5.35 -8.14 -14.49
CA VAL A 116 -5.37 -7.47 -15.80
C VAL A 116 -5.98 -8.38 -16.87
N SER A 117 -5.62 -9.67 -16.87
CA SER A 117 -6.22 -10.67 -17.75
C SER A 117 -7.71 -10.86 -17.48
N MET A 118 -8.11 -10.91 -16.21
CA MET A 118 -9.52 -11.06 -15.81
C MET A 118 -10.36 -9.85 -16.21
N ILE A 119 -9.89 -8.62 -15.97
CA ILE A 119 -10.59 -7.40 -16.40
C ILE A 119 -10.83 -7.42 -17.92
N LYS A 120 -9.86 -7.90 -18.70
CA LYS A 120 -9.97 -7.99 -20.16
C LYS A 120 -10.90 -9.10 -20.65
N LYS A 121 -10.90 -10.26 -19.99
CA LYS A 121 -11.56 -11.49 -20.48
C LYS A 121 -12.87 -11.84 -19.78
N ASN A 122 -13.03 -11.43 -18.52
CA ASN A 122 -14.18 -11.70 -17.67
C ASN A 122 -14.40 -10.53 -16.69
N PRO A 123 -14.80 -9.35 -17.21
CA PRO A 123 -14.92 -8.11 -16.41
C PRO A 123 -15.98 -8.21 -15.30
N ASP A 124 -16.99 -9.07 -15.45
CA ASP A 124 -18.07 -9.26 -14.46
C ASP A 124 -17.66 -10.17 -13.30
N SER A 125 -16.43 -10.69 -13.32
CA SER A 125 -15.92 -11.52 -12.25
C SER A 125 -15.88 -10.74 -10.93
N ARG A 126 -16.55 -11.29 -9.92
CA ARG A 126 -16.52 -10.78 -8.53
C ARG A 126 -15.27 -11.23 -7.76
N ARG A 127 -14.29 -11.82 -8.45
CA ARG A 127 -13.05 -12.37 -7.90
C ARG A 127 -11.79 -11.69 -8.43
N ILE A 128 -11.92 -10.48 -8.97
CA ILE A 128 -10.79 -9.63 -9.38
C ILE A 128 -10.20 -9.04 -8.10
N LEU A 129 -9.20 -9.71 -7.54
CA LEU A 129 -8.63 -9.40 -6.23
C LEU A 129 -7.10 -9.48 -6.28
N VAL A 130 -6.47 -8.64 -5.48
CA VAL A 130 -5.04 -8.72 -5.15
C VAL A 130 -4.95 -8.65 -3.64
N SER A 131 -4.18 -9.55 -3.03
CA SER A 131 -3.91 -9.56 -1.59
C SER A 131 -2.42 -9.38 -1.34
N ALA A 132 -2.07 -8.54 -0.37
CA ALA A 132 -0.73 -8.52 0.21
C ALA A 132 -0.68 -9.27 1.56
N TRP A 133 -1.83 -9.71 2.08
CA TRP A 133 -1.93 -10.38 3.38
C TRP A 133 -1.61 -11.88 3.27
N ASN A 134 -0.32 -12.19 3.12
CA ASN A 134 0.17 -13.56 3.16
C ASN A 134 0.54 -13.95 4.59
N VAL A 135 -0.36 -14.68 5.25
CA VAL A 135 -0.25 -15.07 6.66
C VAL A 135 1.08 -15.74 7.00
N ALA A 136 1.61 -16.58 6.10
CA ALA A 136 2.85 -17.31 6.33
C ALA A 136 4.10 -16.41 6.27
N ASP A 137 4.00 -15.26 5.60
CA ASP A 137 5.12 -14.35 5.38
C ASP A 137 5.11 -13.13 6.33
N ILE A 138 4.04 -12.90 7.11
CA ILE A 138 3.88 -11.69 7.94
C ILE A 138 5.09 -11.46 8.86
N GLU A 139 5.58 -12.51 9.53
CA GLU A 139 6.72 -12.40 10.46
C GLU A 139 8.04 -12.04 9.76
N ASN A 140 8.12 -12.29 8.45
CA ASN A 140 9.28 -11.96 7.62
C ASN A 140 9.20 -10.55 7.02
N MET A 141 8.08 -9.85 7.17
CA MET A 141 7.88 -8.49 6.67
C MET A 141 8.33 -7.47 7.72
N LYS A 142 9.10 -6.45 7.29
CA LYS A 142 9.52 -5.36 8.18
C LYS A 142 8.35 -4.52 8.67
N LEU A 143 7.32 -4.40 7.84
CA LEU A 143 6.03 -3.82 8.18
C LEU A 143 4.92 -4.67 7.54
N PRO A 144 4.00 -5.23 8.34
CA PRO A 144 2.84 -5.93 7.79
C PRO A 144 1.96 -4.98 6.95
N PRO A 145 1.44 -5.46 5.81
CA PRO A 145 0.69 -4.66 4.85
C PRO A 145 -0.73 -4.32 5.28
#